data_AF-X1CVU6-F1
#
_entry.id   AF-X1CVU6-F1
#
_cell.length_a   1.000
_cell.length_b   1.000
_cell.length_c   1.000
_cell.angle_alpha   90.00
_cell.angle_beta   90.00
_cell.angle_gamma   90.00
#
_symmetry.space_group_name_H-M   'P 1'
#
loop_
_entity.id
_entity.type
_entity.pdbx_description
1 polymer ?
#
loop_
_entity_poly.entity_id
_entity_poly.type
_entity_poly.pdbx_seq_one_letter_code
_entity_poly.pdbx_strand_id
1 'polypeptide(L)'
;VLIGFVFVHTSEKLILQSAESKSQRRMRKLIEKEKNLDGVEDNIQQLLTIELEKEDLDDNALRDIAQTLKGLNRKSRMFKSRIDRYKAKIQKHLILDLGNLRFFTNFSYHLLVGIIVVGLLTHDLIGGILFFLFAWFRAVITNRSGKPIMFTDLEIYDTYDIERHVIRKYMLALSNLIGVLAGLLLYIINFAFTQVFFIFYSFISGVILYTIVREVLPQKEKGNPLYFISGFIGFTLVIIAIAFLTSFIF
;
A
#
# COMPACT_ATOMS: atom_id res chain seq x y z
N VAL A 1 11.22 17.75 3.18
CA VAL A 1 11.33 16.36 2.69
C VAL A 1 11.00 15.37 3.79
N LEU A 2 11.77 15.34 4.87
CA LEU A 2 11.56 14.39 5.98
C LEU A 2 10.14 14.41 6.56
N ILE A 3 9.54 15.59 6.74
CA ILE A 3 8.15 15.75 7.22
C ILE A 3 7.15 15.00 6.34
N GLY A 4 7.22 15.17 5.01
CA GLY A 4 6.30 14.51 4.08
C GLY A 4 6.49 12.99 4.06
N PHE A 5 7.74 12.53 4.11
CA PHE A 5 8.05 11.10 4.18
C PHE A 5 7.51 10.47 5.47
N VAL A 6 7.82 11.08 6.63
CA VAL A 6 7.42 10.59 7.95
C VAL A 6 5.90 10.63 8.11
N PHE A 7 5.23 11.66 7.58
CA PHE A 7 3.77 11.77 7.62
C PHE A 7 3.11 10.56 6.97
N VAL A 8 3.44 10.25 5.71
CA VAL A 8 2.83 9.11 5.01
C VAL A 8 3.21 7.79 5.67
N HIS A 9 4.49 7.62 6.04
CA HIS A 9 4.96 6.41 6.73
C HIS A 9 4.19 6.15 8.04
N THR A 10 4.05 7.19 8.87
CA THR A 10 3.43 7.08 10.18
C THR A 10 1.93 6.88 10.05
N SER A 11 1.25 7.62 9.17
CA SER A 11 -0.18 7.44 8.90
C SER A 11 -0.49 6.03 8.45
N GLU A 12 0.28 5.48 7.51
CA GLU A 12 0.06 4.13 7.03
C GLU A 12 0.33 3.08 8.10
N LYS A 13 1.42 3.23 8.87
CA LYS A 13 1.73 2.33 9.98
C LYS A 13 0.67 2.38 11.08
N LEU A 14 0.15 3.57 11.40
CA LEU A 14 -0.93 3.75 12.35
C LEU A 14 -2.21 3.08 11.87
N ILE A 15 -2.59 3.20 10.61
CA ILE A 15 -3.76 2.51 10.04
C ILE A 15 -3.57 0.99 10.11
N LEU A 16 -2.39 0.49 9.73
CA LEU A 16 -2.11 -0.96 9.79
C LEU A 16 -2.14 -1.51 11.22
N GLN A 17 -1.69 -0.72 12.21
CA GLN A 17 -1.70 -1.09 13.63
C GLN A 17 -3.08 -0.91 14.28
N SER A 18 -3.83 0.12 13.89
CA SER A 18 -5.16 0.42 14.42
C SER A 18 -6.22 -0.50 13.82
N ALA A 19 -6.00 -1.02 12.60
CA ALA A 19 -6.88 -1.93 11.90
C ALA A 19 -7.15 -3.21 12.70
N GLU A 20 -8.19 -3.12 13.51
CA GLU A 20 -8.79 -4.19 14.28
C GLU A 20 -7.78 -5.05 15.05
N SER A 21 -6.83 -4.43 15.78
CA SER A 21 -5.78 -5.11 16.56
C SER A 21 -6.31 -6.24 17.45
N LYS A 22 -7.51 -6.07 18.01
CA LYS A 22 -8.23 -7.10 18.78
C LYS A 22 -8.65 -8.30 17.93
N SER A 23 -9.13 -8.08 16.71
CA SER A 23 -9.49 -9.15 15.77
C SER A 23 -8.27 -9.79 15.13
N GLN A 24 -7.22 -9.03 14.82
CA GLN A 24 -5.92 -9.59 14.43
C GLN A 24 -5.38 -10.53 15.52
N ARG A 25 -5.39 -10.10 16.79
CA ARG A 25 -4.94 -10.94 17.93
C ARG A 25 -5.81 -12.18 18.10
N ARG A 26 -7.14 -12.06 17.96
CA ARG A 26 -8.06 -13.20 18.04
C ARG A 26 -7.86 -14.18 16.88
N MET A 27 -7.63 -13.68 15.67
CA MET A 27 -7.36 -14.49 14.49
C MET A 27 -6.03 -15.24 14.61
N ARG A 28 -4.95 -14.57 15.03
CA ARG A 28 -3.65 -15.23 15.28
C ARG A 28 -3.77 -16.37 16.30
N LYS A 29 -4.52 -16.16 17.40
CA LYS A 29 -4.81 -17.22 18.37
C LYS A 29 -5.62 -18.38 17.79
N LEU A 30 -6.49 -18.12 16.81
CA LEU A 30 -7.27 -19.17 16.15
C LEU A 30 -6.42 -19.97 15.16
N ILE A 31 -5.52 -19.31 14.44
CA ILE A 31 -4.54 -19.96 13.55
C ILE A 31 -3.63 -20.88 14.35
N GLU A 32 -3.12 -20.42 15.50
CA GLU A 32 -2.29 -21.25 16.38
C GLU A 32 -3.06 -22.47 16.92
N LYS A 33 -4.34 -22.28 17.29
CA LYS A 33 -5.20 -23.38 17.74
C LYS A 33 -5.53 -24.38 16.64
N GLU A 34 -5.69 -23.91 15.40
CA GLU A 34 -5.95 -24.77 14.26
C GLU A 34 -4.69 -25.58 13.91
N LYS A 35 -3.52 -24.93 13.82
CA LYS A 35 -2.24 -25.64 13.64
C LYS A 35 -1.96 -26.70 14.71
N ASN A 36 -2.27 -26.41 15.98
CA ASN A 36 -2.13 -27.39 17.05
C ASN A 36 -3.15 -28.54 16.92
N LEU A 37 -4.34 -28.26 16.40
CA LEU A 37 -5.38 -29.24 16.19
C LEU A 37 -5.03 -30.18 15.03
N ASP A 38 -4.45 -29.66 13.95
CA ASP A 38 -3.93 -30.45 12.83
C ASP A 38 -2.87 -31.46 13.33
N GLY A 39 -1.94 -31.02 14.18
CA GLY A 39 -0.95 -31.94 14.78
C GLY A 39 -1.57 -33.02 15.69
N VAL A 40 -2.71 -32.74 16.32
CA VAL A 40 -3.46 -33.75 17.10
C VAL A 40 -4.21 -34.71 16.17
N GLU A 41 -4.78 -34.21 15.06
CA GLU A 41 -5.43 -35.04 14.05
C GLU A 41 -4.41 -36.01 13.41
N ASP A 42 -3.21 -35.56 13.09
CA ASP A 42 -2.11 -36.40 12.58
C ASP A 42 -1.75 -37.54 13.54
N ASN A 43 -1.60 -37.23 14.83
CA ASN A 43 -1.29 -38.23 15.87
C ASN A 43 -2.42 -39.26 16.02
N ILE A 44 -3.68 -38.81 15.96
CA ILE A 44 -4.84 -39.72 16.04
C ILE A 44 -4.94 -40.58 14.79
N GLN A 45 -4.63 -40.04 13.62
CA GLN A 45 -4.59 -40.80 12.37
C GLN A 45 -3.50 -41.87 12.39
N GLN A 46 -2.34 -41.58 13.00
CA GLN A 46 -1.29 -42.56 13.23
C GLN A 46 -1.74 -43.68 14.19
N LEU A 47 -2.40 -43.32 15.30
CA LEU A 47 -2.99 -44.29 16.24
C LEU A 47 -4.04 -45.18 15.57
N LEU A 48 -4.92 -44.60 14.74
CA LEU A 48 -5.92 -45.35 13.99
C LEU A 48 -5.25 -46.34 13.02
N THR A 49 -4.17 -45.93 12.36
CA THR A 49 -3.41 -46.78 11.43
C THR A 49 -2.79 -47.98 12.16
N ILE A 50 -2.18 -47.74 13.33
CA ILE A 50 -1.59 -48.80 14.17
C ILE A 50 -2.67 -49.78 14.65
N GLU A 51 -3.84 -49.28 15.06
CA GLU A 51 -4.92 -50.15 15.55
C GLU A 51 -5.50 -51.02 14.44
N LEU A 52 -5.60 -50.48 13.22
CA LEU A 52 -6.09 -51.21 12.03
C LEU A 52 -5.12 -52.29 11.53
N GLU A 53 -3.84 -52.24 11.91
CA GLU A 53 -2.82 -53.23 11.55
C GLU A 53 -2.76 -54.43 12.52
N LYS A 54 -3.49 -54.40 13.64
CA LYS A 54 -3.52 -55.50 14.61
C LYS A 54 -4.39 -56.66 14.13
N GLU A 55 -4.00 -57.89 14.47
CA GLU A 55 -4.76 -59.12 14.15
C GLU A 55 -6.11 -59.20 14.88
N ASP A 56 -6.23 -58.56 16.05
CA ASP A 56 -7.47 -58.50 16.83
C ASP A 56 -7.85 -57.03 17.07
N LEU A 57 -8.96 -56.60 16.48
CA LEU A 57 -9.39 -55.21 16.44
C LEU A 57 -10.29 -54.90 17.65
N ASP A 58 -9.91 -53.90 18.45
CA ASP A 58 -10.82 -53.35 19.47
C ASP A 58 -11.83 -52.39 18.81
N ASP A 59 -13.00 -52.93 18.48
CA ASP A 59 -14.12 -52.21 17.87
C ASP A 59 -14.59 -51.02 18.73
N ASN A 60 -14.46 -51.10 20.05
CA ASN A 60 -14.82 -49.99 20.94
C ASN A 60 -13.76 -48.88 20.85
N ALA A 61 -12.48 -49.23 20.85
CA ALA A 61 -11.39 -48.27 20.67
C ALA A 61 -11.47 -47.57 19.30
N LEU A 62 -11.71 -48.30 18.22
CA LEU A 62 -11.89 -47.74 16.87
C LEU A 62 -13.06 -46.77 16.82
N ARG A 63 -14.18 -47.12 17.46
CA ARG A 63 -15.38 -46.28 17.53
C ARG A 63 -15.13 -45.00 18.33
N ASP A 64 -14.38 -45.07 19.44
CA ASP A 64 -14.00 -43.91 20.25
C ASP A 64 -13.03 -42.99 19.51
N ILE A 65 -12.06 -43.55 18.78
CA ILE A 65 -11.14 -42.79 17.94
C ILE A 65 -11.92 -42.08 16.82
N ALA A 66 -12.81 -42.79 16.13
CA ALA A 66 -13.63 -42.22 15.07
C ALA A 66 -14.55 -41.08 15.58
N GLN A 67 -15.15 -41.24 16.76
CA GLN A 67 -15.93 -40.17 17.40
C GLN A 67 -15.07 -38.96 17.75
N THR A 68 -13.86 -39.19 18.27
CA THR A 68 -12.91 -38.13 18.61
C THR A 68 -12.46 -37.37 17.36
N LEU A 69 -12.08 -38.09 16.30
CA LEU A 69 -11.69 -37.51 15.01
C LEU A 69 -12.82 -36.68 14.39
N LYS A 70 -14.05 -37.19 14.43
CA LYS A 70 -15.25 -36.44 13.98
C LYS A 70 -15.45 -35.14 14.78
N GLY A 71 -15.19 -35.19 16.09
CA GLY A 71 -15.24 -34.02 16.98
C GLY A 71 -14.16 -32.98 16.66
N LEU A 72 -12.93 -33.42 16.39
CA LEU A 72 -11.80 -32.55 16.02
C LEU A 72 -12.03 -31.91 14.66
N ASN A 73 -12.42 -32.69 13.65
CA ASN A 73 -12.67 -32.18 12.30
C ASN A 73 -13.79 -31.10 12.30
N ARG A 74 -14.83 -31.27 13.15
CA ARG A 74 -15.86 -30.24 13.36
C ARG A 74 -15.28 -28.96 14.00
N LYS A 75 -14.35 -29.08 14.95
CA LYS A 75 -13.65 -27.93 15.55
C LYS A 75 -12.73 -27.24 14.54
N SER A 76 -11.96 -28.00 13.74
CA SER A 76 -11.11 -27.48 12.66
C SER A 76 -11.92 -26.60 11.70
N ARG A 77 -13.03 -27.14 11.15
CA ARG A 77 -13.94 -26.38 10.28
C ARG A 77 -14.50 -25.12 10.95
N MET A 78 -14.79 -25.18 12.25
CA MET A 78 -15.27 -24.01 13.01
C MET A 78 -14.19 -22.95 13.16
N PHE A 79 -12.94 -23.34 13.43
CA PHE A 79 -11.80 -22.42 13.50
C PHE A 79 -11.54 -21.77 12.15
N LYS A 80 -11.49 -22.56 11.07
CA LYS A 80 -11.32 -22.06 9.70
C LYS A 80 -12.38 -21.02 9.33
N SER A 81 -13.65 -21.32 9.55
CA SER A 81 -14.76 -20.38 9.33
C SER A 81 -14.67 -19.09 10.17
N ARG A 82 -14.13 -19.15 11.40
CA ARG A 82 -13.93 -17.96 12.22
C ARG A 82 -12.73 -17.14 11.75
N ILE A 83 -11.65 -17.80 11.35
CA ILE A 83 -10.47 -17.16 10.75
C ILE A 83 -10.90 -16.41 9.48
N ASP A 84 -11.64 -17.04 8.58
CA ASP A 84 -12.12 -16.42 7.34
C ASP A 84 -13.01 -15.20 7.62
N ARG A 85 -13.90 -15.28 8.62
CA ARG A 85 -14.72 -14.14 9.05
C ARG A 85 -13.89 -12.99 9.58
N TYR A 86 -12.87 -13.27 10.40
CA TYR A 86 -11.98 -12.22 10.90
C TYR A 86 -11.12 -11.63 9.77
N LYS A 87 -10.60 -12.46 8.85
CA LYS A 87 -9.86 -12.03 7.67
C LYS A 87 -10.69 -11.08 6.81
N ALA A 88 -11.93 -11.45 6.51
CA ALA A 88 -12.86 -10.60 5.75
C ALA A 88 -13.17 -9.28 6.47
N LYS A 89 -13.35 -9.30 7.79
CA LYS A 89 -13.63 -8.09 8.57
C LYS A 89 -12.44 -7.13 8.60
N ILE A 90 -11.24 -7.65 8.85
CA ILE A 90 -9.99 -6.89 8.84
C ILE A 90 -9.75 -6.33 7.43
N GLN A 91 -9.90 -7.16 6.40
CA GLN A 91 -9.74 -6.75 5.00
C GLN A 91 -10.70 -5.62 4.63
N LYS A 92 -11.98 -5.71 4.99
CA LYS A 92 -12.97 -4.66 4.71
C LYS A 92 -12.59 -3.32 5.34
N HIS A 93 -12.10 -3.34 6.59
CA HIS A 93 -11.71 -2.12 7.29
C HIS A 93 -10.43 -1.52 6.69
N LEU A 94 -9.42 -2.36 6.42
CA LEU A 94 -8.17 -1.95 5.77
C LEU A 94 -8.40 -1.33 4.40
N ILE A 95 -9.23 -1.97 3.55
CA ILE A 95 -9.56 -1.45 2.21
C ILE A 95 -10.18 -0.05 2.33
N LEU A 96 -11.08 0.16 3.29
CA LEU A 96 -11.74 1.45 3.47
C LEU A 96 -10.76 2.52 3.95
N ASP A 97 -9.98 2.23 5.00
CA ASP A 97 -9.09 3.20 5.63
C ASP A 97 -7.85 3.51 4.79
N LEU A 98 -7.19 2.48 4.24
CA LEU A 98 -6.06 2.66 3.33
C LEU A 98 -6.52 3.24 2.00
N GLY A 99 -7.72 2.89 1.52
CA GLY A 99 -8.33 3.55 0.36
C GLY A 99 -8.58 5.04 0.59
N ASN A 100 -9.03 5.44 1.78
CA ASN A 100 -9.17 6.85 2.17
C ASN A 100 -7.83 7.56 2.25
N LEU A 101 -6.83 6.94 2.89
CA LEU A 101 -5.48 7.50 2.98
C LEU A 101 -4.90 7.69 1.58
N ARG A 102 -4.98 6.69 0.72
CA ARG A 102 -4.46 6.74 -0.66
C ARG A 102 -5.17 7.80 -1.49
N PHE A 103 -6.50 7.89 -1.39
CA PHE A 103 -7.25 8.98 -2.00
C PHE A 103 -6.76 10.34 -1.52
N PHE A 104 -6.62 10.53 -0.20
CA PHE A 104 -6.16 11.79 0.39
C PHE A 104 -4.73 12.13 -0.05
N THR A 105 -3.81 11.18 -0.04
CA THR A 105 -2.42 11.37 -0.45
C THR A 105 -2.33 11.71 -1.95
N ASN A 106 -3.09 11.02 -2.80
CA ASN A 106 -3.12 11.32 -4.25
C ASN A 106 -3.77 12.67 -4.53
N PHE A 107 -4.89 12.98 -3.88
CA PHE A 107 -5.55 14.28 -3.99
C PHE A 107 -4.62 15.41 -3.57
N SER A 108 -3.99 15.27 -2.39
CA SER A 108 -3.04 16.26 -1.86
C SER A 108 -1.82 16.40 -2.76
N TYR A 109 -1.33 15.30 -3.33
CA TYR A 109 -0.23 15.32 -4.28
C TYR A 109 -0.57 16.15 -5.51
N HIS A 110 -1.67 15.84 -6.19
CA HIS A 110 -2.08 16.55 -7.41
C HIS A 110 -2.43 18.01 -7.14
N LEU A 111 -3.13 18.29 -6.02
CA LEU A 111 -3.38 19.65 -5.56
C LEU A 111 -2.08 20.46 -5.40
N LEU A 112 -1.10 19.90 -4.69
CA LEU A 112 0.18 20.58 -4.43
C LEU A 112 1.04 20.68 -5.70
N VAL A 113 1.00 19.69 -6.60
CA VAL A 113 1.63 19.80 -7.93
C VAL A 113 1.08 20.99 -8.69
N GLY A 114 -0.25 21.18 -8.70
CA GLY A 114 -0.88 22.34 -9.34
C GLY A 114 -0.35 23.67 -8.78
N ILE A 115 -0.25 23.79 -7.45
CA ILE A 115 0.30 24.98 -6.77
C ILE A 115 1.76 25.20 -7.15
N ILE A 116 2.58 24.13 -7.12
CA ILE A 116 4.01 24.19 -7.39
C ILE A 116 4.29 24.55 -8.85
N VAL A 117 3.53 24.01 -9.81
CA VAL A 117 3.70 24.34 -11.23
C VAL A 117 3.55 25.84 -11.46
N VAL A 118 2.55 26.49 -10.85
CA VAL A 118 2.38 27.95 -10.94
C VAL A 118 3.57 28.70 -10.34
N GLY A 119 4.07 28.25 -9.19
CA GLY A 119 5.24 28.87 -8.56
C GLY A 119 6.51 28.74 -9.40
N LEU A 120 6.75 27.57 -9.99
CA LEU A 120 7.90 27.35 -10.86
C LEU A 120 7.78 28.15 -12.16
N LEU A 121 6.63 28.10 -12.85
CA LEU A 121 6.46 28.82 -14.12
C LEU A 121 6.59 30.35 -13.99
N THR A 122 6.34 30.90 -12.80
CA THR A 122 6.49 32.34 -12.52
C THR A 122 7.93 32.74 -12.15
N HIS A 123 8.76 31.82 -11.63
CA HIS A 123 10.12 32.12 -11.14
C HIS A 123 11.25 31.51 -12.00
N ASP A 124 11.03 30.31 -12.55
CA ASP A 124 11.96 29.54 -13.38
C ASP A 124 11.17 28.69 -14.38
N LEU A 125 10.96 29.27 -15.58
CA LEU A 125 10.18 28.65 -16.66
C LEU A 125 10.69 27.24 -17.00
N ILE A 126 12.01 27.05 -17.01
CA ILE A 126 12.64 25.79 -17.42
C ILE A 126 12.47 24.75 -16.31
N GLY A 127 12.69 25.13 -15.05
CA GLY A 127 12.35 24.30 -13.90
C GLY A 127 10.88 23.90 -13.87
N GLY A 128 9.98 24.81 -14.24
CA GLY A 128 8.54 24.54 -14.36
C GLY A 128 8.20 23.52 -15.44
N ILE A 129 8.78 23.64 -16.64
CA ILE A 129 8.59 22.69 -17.74
C ILE A 129 9.13 21.29 -17.35
N LEU A 130 10.31 21.23 -16.75
CA LEU A 130 10.90 19.97 -16.29
C LEU A 130 10.08 19.29 -15.21
N PHE A 131 9.59 20.06 -14.24
CA PHE A 131 8.73 19.55 -13.18
C PHE A 131 7.39 19.06 -13.74
N PHE A 132 6.81 19.75 -14.72
CA PHE A 132 5.61 19.31 -15.40
C PHE A 132 5.81 17.96 -16.10
N LEU A 133 6.91 17.79 -16.85
CA LEU A 133 7.25 16.51 -17.50
C LEU A 133 7.38 15.39 -16.47
N PHE A 134 8.07 15.64 -15.35
CA PHE A 134 8.19 14.67 -14.26
C PHE A 134 6.81 14.29 -13.67
N ALA A 135 5.98 15.29 -13.36
CA ALA A 135 4.66 15.08 -12.79
C ALA A 135 3.74 14.29 -13.76
N TRP A 136 3.84 14.58 -15.06
CA TRP A 136 3.15 13.83 -16.12
C TRP A 136 3.57 12.36 -16.14
N PHE A 137 4.88 12.08 -16.19
CA PHE A 137 5.38 10.71 -16.18
C PHE A 137 4.93 9.95 -14.93
N ARG A 138 4.98 10.59 -13.75
CA ARG A 138 4.48 9.98 -12.51
C ARG A 138 3.00 9.64 -12.62
N ALA A 139 2.16 10.57 -13.10
CA ALA A 139 0.73 10.31 -13.26
C ALA A 139 0.43 9.13 -14.20
N VAL A 140 1.20 8.98 -15.29
CA VAL A 140 1.08 7.86 -16.23
C VAL A 140 1.47 6.52 -15.57
N ILE A 141 2.56 6.50 -14.80
CA ILE A 141 3.07 5.28 -14.14
C ILE A 141 2.15 4.85 -13.00
N THR A 142 1.67 5.78 -12.18
CA THR A 142 0.79 5.50 -11.03
C THR A 142 -0.53 4.87 -11.44
N ASN A 143 -1.07 5.19 -12.62
CA ASN A 143 -2.26 4.52 -13.15
C ASN A 143 -2.03 3.06 -13.59
N ARG A 144 -0.78 2.59 -13.67
CA ARG A 144 -0.44 1.23 -14.09
C ARG A 144 0.13 0.33 -13.00
N SER A 145 0.53 0.86 -11.85
CA SER A 145 1.10 0.05 -10.75
C SER A 145 0.00 -0.77 -10.06
N GLY A 146 0.13 -2.10 -10.15
CA GLY A 146 -0.85 -3.07 -9.65
C GLY A 146 -1.11 -3.06 -8.13
N LYS A 147 -2.07 -3.89 -7.72
CA LYS A 147 -2.61 -4.00 -6.36
C LYS A 147 -1.51 -4.25 -5.31
N PRO A 148 -1.28 -3.33 -4.35
CA PRO A 148 -0.25 -3.53 -3.34
C PRO A 148 -0.64 -4.65 -2.36
N ILE A 149 0.34 -5.42 -1.93
CA ILE A 149 0.16 -6.50 -0.93
C ILE A 149 0.20 -5.85 0.45
N MET A 150 -0.89 -5.93 1.23
CA MET A 150 -1.00 -5.24 2.53
C MET A 150 -0.52 -6.10 3.71
N PHE A 151 -0.80 -7.40 3.71
CA PHE A 151 -0.26 -8.35 4.69
C PHE A 151 0.00 -9.71 4.04
N THR A 152 1.27 -10.03 3.79
CA THR A 152 1.69 -11.36 3.31
C THR A 152 1.30 -12.47 4.28
N ASP A 153 1.47 -12.25 5.58
CA ASP A 153 1.31 -13.28 6.61
C ASP A 153 -0.16 -13.62 6.91
N LEU A 154 -1.08 -12.79 6.43
CA LEU A 154 -2.53 -12.94 6.63
C LEU A 154 -3.27 -13.15 5.31
N GLU A 155 -2.54 -13.22 4.18
CA GLU A 155 -3.10 -13.29 2.83
C GLU A 155 -4.20 -12.23 2.58
N ILE A 156 -3.99 -11.02 3.09
CA ILE A 156 -4.92 -9.90 2.87
C ILE A 156 -4.40 -9.10 1.69
N TYR A 157 -5.14 -9.17 0.58
CA TYR A 157 -4.85 -8.46 -0.65
C TYR A 157 -5.60 -7.14 -0.71
N ASP A 158 -4.93 -6.10 -1.23
CA ASP A 158 -5.61 -4.88 -1.61
C ASP A 158 -6.48 -5.16 -2.84
N THR A 159 -7.79 -4.99 -2.70
CA THR A 159 -8.74 -5.01 -3.82
C THR A 159 -9.36 -3.65 -4.03
N TYR A 160 -8.77 -2.58 -3.47
CA TYR A 160 -9.29 -1.23 -3.59
C TYR A 160 -9.24 -0.77 -5.05
N ASP A 161 -10.44 -0.54 -5.57
CA ASP A 161 -10.66 -0.07 -6.92
C ASP A 161 -11.26 1.33 -6.86
N ILE A 162 -10.42 2.33 -7.16
CA ILE A 162 -10.83 3.75 -7.19
C ILE A 162 -11.96 3.95 -8.22
N GLU A 163 -12.06 3.08 -9.23
CA GLU A 163 -13.06 3.19 -10.31
C GLU A 163 -14.50 3.06 -9.81
N ARG A 164 -14.73 2.42 -8.65
CA ARG A 164 -16.10 2.23 -8.12
C ARG A 164 -16.73 3.51 -7.57
N HIS A 165 -15.94 4.53 -7.24
CA HIS A 165 -16.45 5.77 -6.63
C HIS A 165 -16.30 6.97 -7.57
N VAL A 166 -17.33 7.17 -8.40
CA VAL A 166 -17.42 8.23 -9.42
C VAL A 166 -17.07 9.63 -8.86
N ILE A 167 -17.57 9.98 -7.67
CA ILE A 167 -17.27 11.27 -7.02
C ILE A 167 -15.77 11.42 -6.73
N ARG A 168 -15.13 10.39 -6.18
CA ARG A 168 -13.68 10.42 -5.88
C ARG A 168 -12.86 10.53 -7.15
N LYS A 169 -13.27 9.85 -8.22
CA LYS A 169 -12.63 9.96 -9.54
C LYS A 169 -12.65 11.40 -10.05
N TYR A 170 -13.81 12.06 -10.01
CA TYR A 170 -13.91 13.47 -10.43
C TYR A 170 -13.12 14.42 -9.53
N MET A 171 -13.18 14.24 -8.20
CA MET A 171 -12.38 15.04 -7.27
C MET A 171 -10.87 14.90 -7.52
N LEU A 172 -10.38 13.69 -7.79
CA LEU A 172 -8.98 13.46 -8.15
C LEU A 172 -8.64 14.14 -9.48
N ALA A 173 -9.49 14.02 -10.50
CA ALA A 173 -9.25 14.67 -11.79
C ALA A 173 -9.22 16.21 -11.65
N LEU A 174 -10.06 16.79 -10.80
CA LEU A 174 -10.12 18.24 -10.57
C LEU A 174 -9.02 18.78 -9.65
N SER A 175 -8.37 17.92 -8.86
CA SER A 175 -7.41 18.34 -7.84
C SER A 175 -6.26 19.19 -8.40
N ASN A 176 -5.69 18.82 -9.55
CA ASN A 176 -4.68 19.61 -10.25
C ASN A 176 -5.20 21.02 -10.60
N LEU A 177 -6.42 21.11 -11.14
CA LEU A 177 -7.02 22.39 -11.54
C LEU A 177 -7.26 23.29 -10.33
N ILE A 178 -7.80 22.72 -9.24
CA ILE A 178 -7.98 23.43 -7.96
C ILE A 178 -6.62 23.93 -7.46
N GLY A 179 -5.58 23.10 -7.58
CA GLY A 179 -4.22 23.45 -7.20
C GLY A 179 -3.66 24.63 -8.00
N VAL A 180 -3.84 24.63 -9.32
CA VAL A 180 -3.43 25.74 -10.20
C VAL A 180 -4.16 27.03 -9.81
N LEU A 181 -5.48 26.98 -9.61
CA LEU A 181 -6.26 28.15 -9.18
C LEU A 181 -5.80 28.68 -7.82
N ALA A 182 -5.53 27.79 -6.87
CA ALA A 182 -4.99 28.17 -5.56
C ALA A 182 -3.58 28.79 -5.69
N GLY A 183 -2.72 28.23 -6.54
CA GLY A 183 -1.38 28.78 -6.82
C GLY A 183 -1.44 30.18 -7.43
N LEU A 184 -2.33 30.40 -8.41
CA LEU A 184 -2.55 31.71 -9.01
C LEU A 184 -3.07 32.72 -7.99
N LEU A 185 -4.01 32.32 -7.13
CA LEU A 185 -4.53 33.18 -6.07
C LEU A 185 -3.43 33.56 -5.06
N LEU A 186 -2.59 32.60 -4.64
CA LEU A 186 -1.46 32.88 -3.75
C LEU A 186 -0.44 33.84 -4.39
N TYR A 187 -0.21 33.71 -5.70
CA TYR A 187 0.65 34.62 -6.46
C TYR A 187 0.07 36.05 -6.49
N ILE A 188 -1.22 36.19 -6.80
CA ILE A 188 -1.90 37.50 -6.89
C ILE A 188 -1.89 38.25 -5.55
N ILE A 189 -2.14 37.54 -4.44
CA ILE A 189 -2.20 38.15 -3.10
C ILE A 189 -0.78 38.45 -2.55
N ASN A 190 0.27 37.97 -3.23
CA ASN A 190 1.68 38.14 -2.84
C ASN A 190 1.97 37.66 -1.40
N PHE A 191 1.17 36.71 -0.90
CA PHE A 191 1.25 36.23 0.48
C PHE A 191 2.39 35.22 0.63
N ALA A 192 3.53 35.66 1.17
CA ALA A 192 4.68 34.82 1.54
C ALA A 192 5.00 33.70 0.52
N PHE A 193 4.78 33.99 -0.77
CA PHE A 193 4.56 32.98 -1.80
C PHE A 193 5.76 32.04 -1.91
N THR A 194 6.95 32.62 -1.86
CA THR A 194 8.23 31.92 -1.94
C THR A 194 8.47 30.95 -0.78
N GLN A 195 8.16 31.34 0.47
CA GLN A 195 8.39 30.51 1.66
C GLN A 195 7.42 29.32 1.70
N VAL A 196 6.13 29.62 1.48
CA VAL A 196 5.06 28.61 1.43
C VAL A 196 5.31 27.63 0.28
N PHE A 197 5.75 28.14 -0.87
CA PHE A 197 6.15 27.34 -2.02
C PHE A 197 7.25 26.33 -1.68
N PHE A 198 8.35 26.76 -1.06
CA PHE A 198 9.44 25.84 -0.69
C PHE A 198 9.01 24.81 0.36
N ILE A 199 8.12 25.17 1.29
CA ILE A 199 7.54 24.24 2.26
C ILE A 199 6.72 23.16 1.52
N PHE A 200 5.83 23.54 0.61
CA PHE A 200 5.03 22.60 -0.18
C PHE A 200 5.89 21.73 -1.10
N TYR A 201 6.86 22.32 -1.79
CA TYR A 201 7.81 21.61 -2.63
C TYR A 201 8.60 20.55 -1.83
N SER A 202 9.10 20.94 -0.66
CA SER A 202 9.84 20.07 0.25
C SER A 202 8.95 18.96 0.83
N PHE A 203 7.70 19.26 1.17
CA PHE A 203 6.73 18.26 1.65
C PHE A 203 6.41 17.23 0.57
N ILE A 204 6.05 17.68 -0.64
CA ILE A 204 5.72 16.81 -1.77
C ILE A 204 6.89 15.94 -2.20
N SER A 205 8.11 16.49 -2.23
CA SER A 205 9.31 15.71 -2.51
C SER A 205 9.46 14.54 -1.52
N GLY A 206 9.12 14.76 -0.24
CA GLY A 206 9.09 13.69 0.77
C GLY A 206 8.03 12.63 0.52
N VAL A 207 6.83 13.05 0.14
CA VAL A 207 5.72 12.15 -0.22
C VAL A 207 6.07 11.31 -1.44
N ILE A 208 6.62 11.93 -2.49
CA ILE A 208 7.09 11.24 -3.72
C ILE A 208 8.14 10.19 -3.35
N LEU A 209 9.15 10.58 -2.58
CA LEU A 209 10.23 9.69 -2.17
C LEU A 209 9.68 8.46 -1.43
N TYR A 210 8.75 8.69 -0.49
CA TYR A 210 8.09 7.59 0.21
C TYR A 210 7.35 6.65 -0.74
N THR A 211 6.53 7.19 -1.65
CA THR A 211 5.80 6.40 -2.64
C THR A 211 6.75 5.58 -3.52
N ILE A 212 7.87 6.16 -3.96
CA ILE A 212 8.88 5.45 -4.75
C ILE A 212 9.48 4.30 -3.94
N VAL A 213 9.93 4.56 -2.71
CA VAL A 213 10.53 3.55 -1.83
C VAL A 213 9.57 2.41 -1.49
N ARG A 214 8.28 2.72 -1.31
CA ARG A 214 7.30 1.74 -0.85
C ARG A 214 6.59 0.99 -1.96
N GLU A 215 6.15 1.70 -3.01
CA GLU A 215 5.27 1.17 -4.06
C GLU A 215 6.02 0.83 -5.35
N VAL A 216 7.12 1.54 -5.66
CA VAL A 216 7.87 1.37 -6.91
C VAL A 216 9.09 0.48 -6.73
N LEU A 217 9.76 0.57 -5.58
CA LEU A 217 10.85 -0.32 -5.21
C LEU A 217 10.28 -1.68 -4.76
N PRO A 218 10.62 -2.78 -5.45
CA PRO A 218 10.02 -4.08 -5.18
C PRO A 218 10.47 -4.62 -3.82
N GLN A 219 9.49 -5.03 -3.00
CA GLN A 219 9.77 -5.48 -1.64
C GLN A 219 10.30 -6.93 -1.56
N LYS A 220 10.10 -7.76 -2.59
CA LYS A 220 10.68 -9.12 -2.70
C LYS A 220 10.90 -9.52 -4.18
N GLU A 221 12.17 -9.75 -4.54
CA GLU A 221 12.70 -10.57 -5.64
C GLU A 221 12.32 -10.33 -7.13
N LYS A 222 11.57 -9.30 -7.52
CA LYS A 222 11.20 -9.12 -8.96
C LYS A 222 11.56 -7.80 -9.63
N GLY A 223 12.33 -6.92 -9.01
CA GLY A 223 12.91 -5.77 -9.72
C GLY A 223 14.41 -5.92 -9.85
N ASN A 224 14.91 -5.84 -11.07
CA ASN A 224 16.33 -5.69 -11.30
C ASN A 224 16.74 -4.25 -10.90
N PRO A 225 17.55 -4.06 -9.84
CA PRO A 225 17.99 -2.73 -9.41
C PRO A 225 18.70 -1.95 -10.53
N LEU A 226 19.20 -2.63 -11.56
CA LEU A 226 19.77 -2.02 -12.75
C LEU A 226 18.79 -1.10 -13.49
N TYR A 227 17.49 -1.40 -13.54
CA TYR A 227 16.51 -0.53 -14.21
C TYR A 227 16.29 0.79 -13.46
N PHE A 228 16.34 0.75 -12.13
CA PHE A 228 16.27 1.96 -11.31
C PHE A 228 17.53 2.81 -11.52
N ILE A 229 18.70 2.19 -11.51
CA ILE A 229 19.98 2.86 -11.75
C ILE A 229 20.04 3.45 -13.16
N SER A 230 19.60 2.73 -14.19
CA SER A 230 19.57 3.24 -15.57
C SER A 230 18.61 4.43 -15.73
N GLY A 231 17.45 4.38 -15.06
CA GLY A 231 16.51 5.50 -15.04
C GLY A 231 17.10 6.74 -14.35
N PHE A 232 17.79 6.54 -13.23
CA PHE A 232 18.49 7.61 -12.51
C PHE A 232 19.56 8.25 -13.39
N ILE A 233 20.47 7.45 -13.98
CA ILE A 233 21.53 7.93 -14.86
C ILE A 233 20.95 8.68 -16.06
N GLY A 234 19.92 8.13 -16.72
CA GLY A 234 19.27 8.76 -17.85
C GLY A 234 18.66 10.13 -17.49
N PHE A 235 17.97 10.21 -16.36
CA PHE A 235 17.39 11.48 -15.89
C PHE A 235 18.47 12.50 -15.52
N THR A 236 19.56 12.07 -14.88
CA THR A 236 20.71 12.94 -14.58
C THR A 236 21.36 13.48 -15.86
N LEU A 237 21.55 12.65 -16.89
CA LEU A 237 22.10 13.09 -18.17
C LEU A 237 21.20 14.11 -18.86
N VAL A 238 19.87 13.94 -18.80
CA VAL A 238 18.91 14.92 -19.33
C VAL A 238 19.02 16.26 -18.59
N ILE A 239 19.10 16.25 -17.26
CA ILE A 239 19.31 17.48 -16.47
C ILE A 239 20.60 18.18 -16.88
N ILE A 240 21.70 17.44 -17.00
CA ILE A 240 23.00 18.00 -17.38
C ILE A 240 22.94 18.57 -18.81
N ALA A 241 22.33 17.86 -19.75
CA ALA A 241 22.19 18.32 -21.13
C ALA A 241 21.35 19.61 -21.22
N ILE A 242 20.25 19.67 -20.47
CA ILE A 242 19.42 20.87 -20.40
C ILE A 242 20.22 22.02 -19.79
N ALA A 243 20.85 21.82 -18.63
CA ALA A 243 21.65 22.85 -17.97
C ALA A 243 22.78 23.40 -18.86
N PHE A 244 23.44 22.51 -19.62
CA PHE A 244 24.46 22.89 -20.59
C PHE A 244 23.87 23.73 -21.73
N LEU A 245 22.73 23.32 -22.30
CA LEU A 245 22.01 24.09 -23.32
C LEU A 245 21.58 25.46 -22.80
N THR A 246 21.06 25.55 -21.58
CA THR A 246 20.66 26.84 -21.00
C THR A 246 21.83 27.76 -20.75
N SER A 247 22.97 27.23 -20.30
CA SER A 247 24.20 27.99 -20.07
C SER A 247 24.82 28.54 -21.36
N PHE A 248 24.44 28.02 -22.53
CA PHE A 248 24.91 28.51 -23.83
C PHE A 248 23.95 29.49 -24.49
N ILE A 249 22.69 29.52 -24.05
CA ILE A 249 21.61 30.35 -24.63
C ILE A 249 21.45 31.68 -23.86
N PHE A 250 22.04 31.81 -22.67
CA PHE A 250 22.13 33.05 -21.88
C PHE A 250 23.56 33.49 -21.64
#